data_AF-A0A1Z3CIE0-F1
#
_entry.id   AF-A0A1Z3CIE0-F1
#
_cell.length_a   1.000
_cell.length_b   1.000
_cell.length_c   1.000
_cell.angle_alpha   90.00
_cell.angle_beta   90.00
_cell.angle_gamma   90.00
#
_symmetry.space_group_name_H-M   'P 1'
#
loop_
_entity.id
_entity.type
_entity.pdbx_description
1 polymer ?
#
loop_
_entity_poly.entity_id
_entity_poly.type
_entity_poly.pdbx_seq_one_letter_code
_entity_poly.pdbx_strand_id
1 'polypeptide(L)'
;MVIKMKKAIFLDRDGTINVEKDYIYKSEDLVFEEGTIKALKTFKNLGYILIVISNQSGIARGYFTEEDLNIFNNNMNEILKRNGIEITEFYCCPHHPDGIGEYKKVCECRKPNNKMIEDAIKKYNIAREKSYMIGDKTSDIGAGLKSNLKTVLVKTGYGLKDMEKIDKNETLVCENLKDFSEILKREKLNDLLFEEFSKKVQIKNVVMDSRKVTEGSLFFAINNGNSYVKDVLDKGVSLVIADNTDVKDERIVKVSDTIATMQDLATKYRKKLDMQVIGITGSNGKTTTKDIVYSLLSAKAKTLKTEGNYNNHIGLPYTLLNVTDEEKFVVLEMGMSSLGEIRRLGEISSPDYAIITNIGDSHIEFLKTRDNVFKAKTELLEFVNKENTFVCGDDGYLAKLDVNRIGFDDNNTHKIESYEFSDKGSKFVLDGKEYKISLLGKHNISNTAIAIELAKKIGLTDEEIQSGLKEIKISNMRFQEIKIGEDIYINDAYNASPTSMKAAIDTLNEIYNDKYKIAILGDMLELGENEVDYHIDVLNYLLDKKIKLIYLYGERMKKAYDIFMKSKSEEYRFWYYPTKEGIVESLKNIRMEKVILLKASRGTALEDIIKQ
;
A
#
# COMPACT_ATOMS: atom_id res chain seq x y z
N MET A 1 -16.25 28.36 19.10
CA MET A 1 -15.63 27.54 18.03
C MET A 1 -14.23 28.09 17.80
N VAL A 2 -13.16 27.35 18.12
CA VAL A 2 -11.80 27.78 17.80
C VAL A 2 -11.66 27.70 16.27
N ILE A 3 -11.45 28.83 15.60
CA ILE A 3 -11.22 28.84 14.14
C ILE A 3 -9.89 28.13 13.90
N LYS A 4 -9.94 26.92 13.35
CA LYS A 4 -8.75 26.13 13.03
C LYS A 4 -7.92 26.89 11.99
N MET A 5 -6.70 27.27 12.35
CA MET A 5 -5.78 27.94 11.43
C MET A 5 -5.42 27.00 10.28
N LYS A 6 -5.27 27.56 9.07
CA LYS A 6 -4.88 26.80 7.87
C LYS A 6 -3.35 26.71 7.80
N LYS A 7 -2.82 25.68 7.16
CA LYS A 7 -1.41 25.65 6.74
C LYS A 7 -1.32 25.95 5.25
N ALA A 8 -0.27 26.65 4.84
CA ALA A 8 -0.10 27.11 3.46
C ALA A 8 1.29 26.81 2.93
N ILE A 9 1.37 26.62 1.61
CA ILE A 9 2.62 26.67 0.87
C ILE A 9 2.52 27.88 -0.04
N PHE A 10 3.38 28.85 0.25
CA PHE A 10 3.61 30.02 -0.58
C PHE A 10 4.67 29.66 -1.63
N LEU A 11 4.36 29.89 -2.89
CA LEU A 11 5.18 29.47 -4.02
C LEU A 11 5.58 30.69 -4.84
N ASP A 12 6.85 30.82 -5.18
CA ASP A 12 7.19 31.58 -6.38
C ASP A 12 6.64 30.87 -7.63
N ARG A 13 6.47 31.64 -8.69
CA ARG A 13 5.88 31.18 -9.94
C ARG A 13 6.97 30.69 -10.91
N ASP A 14 7.91 31.58 -11.25
CA ASP A 14 8.85 31.41 -12.36
C ASP A 14 10.15 30.78 -11.83
N GLY A 15 10.54 29.64 -12.38
CA GLY A 15 11.65 28.82 -11.86
C GLY A 15 11.28 27.92 -10.69
N THR A 16 10.03 27.96 -10.22
CA THR A 16 9.51 27.12 -9.13
C THR A 16 8.32 26.27 -9.57
N ILE A 17 7.25 26.88 -10.09
CA ILE A 17 6.08 26.15 -10.63
C ILE A 17 6.29 25.89 -12.12
N ASN A 18 6.58 26.94 -12.89
CA ASN A 18 6.89 26.88 -14.31
C ASN A 18 8.36 27.16 -14.57
N VAL A 19 8.84 26.68 -15.72
CA VAL A 19 10.18 26.95 -16.21
C VAL A 19 10.39 28.46 -16.32
N GLU A 20 11.51 28.95 -15.81
CA GLU A 20 11.92 30.34 -15.91
C GLU A 20 12.39 30.65 -17.35
N LYS A 21 11.82 31.69 -17.97
CA LYS A 21 12.19 32.16 -19.33
C LYS A 21 12.13 33.70 -19.46
N ASP A 22 12.31 34.42 -18.36
CA ASP A 22 12.29 35.89 -18.29
C ASP A 22 10.98 36.52 -18.82
N TYR A 23 10.15 37.03 -17.92
CA TYR A 23 8.91 37.77 -18.26
C TYR A 23 7.86 36.93 -19.00
N ILE A 24 7.60 35.70 -18.56
CA ILE A 24 6.52 34.86 -19.13
C ILE A 24 5.14 35.43 -18.79
N TYR A 25 4.33 35.68 -19.81
CA TYR A 25 2.93 36.12 -19.68
C TYR A 25 1.98 35.51 -20.73
N LYS A 26 2.48 34.79 -21.73
CA LYS A 26 1.64 34.12 -22.73
C LYS A 26 1.43 32.67 -22.33
N SER A 27 0.18 32.19 -22.40
CA SER A 27 -0.17 30.84 -21.96
C SER A 27 0.44 29.74 -22.83
N GLU A 28 0.77 30.05 -24.08
CA GLU A 28 1.49 29.16 -25.00
C GLU A 28 2.92 28.84 -24.53
N ASP A 29 3.53 29.76 -23.75
CA ASP A 29 4.88 29.61 -23.23
C ASP A 29 4.95 28.88 -21.88
N LEU A 30 3.78 28.59 -21.29
CA LEU A 30 3.66 27.92 -19.99
C LEU A 30 4.14 26.46 -20.09
N VAL A 31 5.28 26.20 -19.47
CA VAL A 31 5.83 24.86 -19.28
C VAL A 31 6.03 24.64 -17.79
N PHE A 32 5.38 23.64 -17.21
CA PHE A 32 5.59 23.29 -15.80
C PHE A 32 6.97 22.67 -15.59
N GLU A 33 7.60 22.99 -14.46
CA GLU A 33 8.81 22.30 -14.01
C GLU A 33 8.54 20.81 -13.77
N GLU A 34 9.58 19.98 -13.93
CA GLU A 34 9.43 18.53 -13.81
C GLU A 34 8.90 18.13 -12.43
N GLY A 35 7.79 17.37 -12.43
CA GLY A 35 7.20 16.86 -11.20
C GLY A 35 6.37 17.86 -10.39
N THR A 36 6.25 19.13 -10.82
CA THR A 36 5.46 20.16 -10.13
C THR A 36 4.02 19.74 -9.90
N ILE A 37 3.33 19.22 -10.93
CA ILE A 37 1.92 18.80 -10.79
C ILE A 37 1.78 17.75 -9.68
N LYS A 38 2.69 16.77 -9.62
CA LYS A 38 2.69 15.73 -8.57
C LYS A 38 2.95 16.32 -7.17
N ALA A 39 3.87 17.27 -7.08
CA ALA A 39 4.20 17.94 -5.82
C ALA A 39 3.03 18.79 -5.30
N LEU A 40 2.42 19.62 -6.15
CA LEU A 40 1.27 20.44 -5.76
C LEU A 40 0.08 19.58 -5.34
N LYS A 41 -0.17 18.44 -6.00
CA LYS A 41 -1.18 17.48 -5.60
C LYS A 41 -0.89 16.88 -4.22
N THR A 42 0.37 16.52 -3.95
CA THR A 42 0.81 16.08 -2.62
C THR A 42 0.49 17.13 -1.56
N PHE A 43 0.87 18.39 -1.80
CA PHE A 43 0.64 19.47 -0.84
C PHE A 43 -0.84 19.63 -0.50
N LYS A 44 -1.73 19.55 -1.50
CA LYS A 44 -3.17 19.54 -1.31
C LYS A 44 -3.64 18.34 -0.50
N ASN A 45 -3.16 17.13 -0.80
CA ASN A 45 -3.50 15.90 -0.06
C ASN A 45 -3.09 15.98 1.41
N LEU A 46 -1.97 16.64 1.70
CA LEU A 46 -1.51 16.90 3.06
C LEU A 46 -2.30 18.04 3.74
N GLY A 47 -3.21 18.71 3.05
CA GLY A 47 -4.10 19.74 3.59
C GLY A 47 -3.54 21.17 3.53
N TYR A 48 -2.54 21.44 2.69
CA TYR A 48 -2.03 22.79 2.47
C TYR A 48 -2.91 23.55 1.46
N ILE A 49 -3.17 24.83 1.74
CA ILE A 49 -3.60 25.77 0.70
C ILE A 49 -2.39 26.25 -0.10
N LEU A 50 -2.56 26.48 -1.39
CA LEU A 50 -1.49 26.87 -2.30
C LEU A 50 -1.67 28.34 -2.67
N ILE A 51 -0.67 29.18 -2.38
CA ILE A 51 -0.73 30.61 -2.66
C ILE A 51 0.50 30.98 -3.47
N VAL A 52 0.30 31.62 -4.62
CA VAL A 52 1.42 32.07 -5.46
C VAL A 52 1.78 33.48 -5.08
N ILE A 53 3.07 33.73 -4.81
CA ILE A 53 3.64 35.03 -4.48
C ILE A 53 4.72 35.32 -5.51
N SER A 54 4.53 36.30 -6.40
CA SER A 54 5.46 36.53 -7.51
C SER A 54 5.80 38.00 -7.76
N ASN A 55 7.05 38.25 -8.18
CA ASN A 55 7.52 39.57 -8.59
C ASN A 55 7.36 39.72 -10.11
N GLN A 56 6.43 40.55 -10.58
CA GLN A 56 6.08 40.67 -12.01
C GLN A 56 6.50 42.03 -12.58
N SER A 57 7.81 42.29 -12.57
CA SER A 57 8.37 43.57 -13.07
C SER A 57 8.22 43.79 -14.57
N GLY A 58 7.76 42.80 -15.35
CA GLY A 58 7.45 42.99 -16.76
C GLY A 58 6.37 44.05 -16.99
N ILE A 59 5.42 44.17 -16.05
CA ILE A 59 4.39 45.23 -16.06
C ILE A 59 5.04 46.61 -15.88
N ALA A 60 5.86 46.77 -14.83
CA ALA A 60 6.63 48.01 -14.63
C ALA A 60 7.57 48.35 -15.78
N ARG A 61 7.97 47.38 -16.61
CA ARG A 61 8.85 47.59 -17.77
C ARG A 61 8.07 47.78 -19.08
N GLY A 62 6.74 47.66 -19.05
CA GLY A 62 5.88 47.81 -20.22
C GLY A 62 5.90 46.62 -21.19
N TYR A 63 6.35 45.44 -20.74
CA TYR A 63 6.40 44.24 -21.60
C TYR A 63 5.03 43.57 -21.77
N PHE A 64 4.16 43.68 -20.74
CA PHE A 64 2.79 43.17 -20.74
C PHE A 64 1.96 43.90 -19.67
N THR A 65 0.64 43.78 -19.74
CA THR A 65 -0.31 44.45 -18.84
C THR A 65 -0.70 43.56 -17.64
N GLU A 66 -1.35 44.15 -16.62
CA GLU A 66 -1.97 43.36 -15.54
C GLU A 66 -3.06 42.41 -16.07
N GLU A 67 -3.79 42.80 -17.11
CA GLU A 67 -4.80 41.96 -17.74
C GLU A 67 -4.19 40.72 -18.40
N ASP A 68 -3.08 40.90 -19.13
CA ASP A 68 -2.32 39.78 -19.71
C ASP A 68 -1.86 38.78 -18.64
N LEU A 69 -1.34 39.30 -17.52
CA LEU A 69 -0.91 38.48 -16.38
C LEU A 69 -2.08 37.72 -15.74
N ASN A 70 -3.24 38.35 -15.60
CA ASN A 70 -4.43 37.71 -15.07
C ASN A 70 -4.92 36.58 -15.98
N ILE A 71 -4.93 36.79 -17.30
CA ILE A 71 -5.25 35.75 -18.28
C ILE A 71 -4.28 34.57 -18.13
N PHE A 72 -2.98 34.84 -18.03
CA PHE A 72 -1.96 33.81 -17.83
C PHE A 72 -2.19 32.99 -16.56
N ASN A 73 -2.36 33.66 -15.41
CA ASN A 73 -2.56 32.99 -14.12
C ASN A 73 -3.85 32.16 -14.11
N ASN A 74 -4.93 32.67 -14.73
CA ASN A 74 -6.18 31.93 -14.87
C ASN A 74 -5.99 30.66 -15.71
N ASN A 75 -5.30 30.76 -16.85
CA ASN A 75 -5.02 29.60 -17.71
C ASN A 75 -4.15 28.56 -16.99
N MET A 76 -3.13 28.98 -16.24
CA MET A 76 -2.36 28.07 -15.39
C MET A 76 -3.24 27.36 -14.37
N ASN A 77 -4.09 28.09 -13.64
CA ASN A 77 -4.95 27.52 -12.62
C ASN A 77 -5.99 26.56 -13.22
N GLU A 78 -6.53 26.84 -14.40
CA GLU A 78 -7.43 25.93 -15.11
C GLU A 78 -6.74 24.62 -15.53
N ILE A 79 -5.48 24.67 -15.98
CA ILE A 79 -4.69 23.46 -16.25
C ILE A 79 -4.45 22.66 -14.96
N LEU A 80 -4.15 23.33 -13.85
CA LEU A 80 -3.98 22.69 -12.53
C LEU A 80 -5.29 22.08 -12.03
N LYS A 81 -6.43 22.75 -12.21
CA LYS A 81 -7.76 22.25 -11.79
C LYS A 81 -8.14 20.96 -12.50
N ARG A 82 -7.79 20.82 -13.78
CA ARG A 82 -7.95 19.55 -14.52
C ARG A 82 -7.17 18.38 -13.91
N ASN A 83 -6.13 18.68 -13.12
CA ASN A 83 -5.34 17.72 -12.37
C ASN A 83 -5.77 17.58 -10.89
N GLY A 84 -6.89 18.20 -10.50
CA GLY A 84 -7.40 18.21 -9.12
C GLY A 84 -6.63 19.14 -8.18
N ILE A 85 -5.91 20.13 -8.73
CA ILE A 85 -5.08 21.09 -7.98
C ILE A 85 -5.68 22.48 -8.16
N GLU A 86 -5.74 23.26 -7.09
CA GLU A 86 -6.23 24.63 -7.17
C GLU A 86 -5.29 25.55 -6.41
N ILE A 87 -4.77 26.56 -7.13
CA ILE A 87 -4.13 27.72 -6.51
C ILE A 87 -5.23 28.57 -5.91
N THR A 88 -5.13 28.79 -4.59
CA THR A 88 -6.12 29.51 -3.81
C THR A 88 -6.13 31.00 -4.17
N GLU A 89 -4.94 31.59 -4.34
CA GLU A 89 -4.81 32.98 -4.77
C GLU A 89 -3.43 33.27 -5.36
N PHE A 90 -3.38 34.23 -6.28
CA PHE A 90 -2.16 34.80 -6.83
C PHE A 90 -1.96 36.20 -6.27
N TYR A 91 -0.84 36.43 -5.60
CA TYR A 91 -0.36 37.75 -5.23
C TYR A 91 0.84 38.09 -6.12
N CYS A 92 0.66 39.09 -6.98
CA CYS A 92 1.69 39.53 -7.91
C CYS A 92 2.05 40.99 -7.63
N CYS A 93 3.34 41.30 -7.51
CA CYS A 93 3.80 42.66 -7.36
C CYS A 93 4.25 43.22 -8.73
N PRO A 94 3.52 44.21 -9.31
CA PRO A 94 3.83 44.75 -10.64
C PRO A 94 4.95 45.81 -10.62
N HIS A 95 5.38 46.24 -9.42
CA HIS A 95 6.23 47.42 -9.24
C HIS A 95 7.73 47.15 -9.42
N HIS A 96 8.46 48.17 -9.87
CA HIS A 96 9.92 48.19 -9.94
C HIS A 96 10.47 49.62 -9.78
N PRO A 97 11.61 49.85 -9.08
CA PRO A 97 12.20 51.19 -8.93
C PRO A 97 12.52 51.87 -10.26
N ASP A 98 12.99 51.09 -11.23
CA ASP A 98 13.30 51.54 -12.60
C ASP A 98 12.13 51.36 -13.58
N GLY A 99 10.90 51.26 -13.07
CA GLY A 99 9.70 51.08 -13.90
C GLY A 99 9.27 52.33 -14.66
N ILE A 100 8.12 52.24 -15.32
CA ILE A 100 7.43 53.34 -16.00
C ILE A 100 6.07 53.65 -15.35
N GLY A 101 5.62 54.90 -15.45
CA GLY A 101 4.30 55.32 -14.99
C GLY A 101 4.04 55.06 -13.50
N GLU A 102 2.82 54.65 -13.18
CA GLU A 102 2.37 54.35 -11.81
C GLU A 102 3.10 53.14 -11.17
N TYR A 103 3.75 52.32 -11.99
CA TYR A 103 4.48 51.14 -11.54
C TYR A 103 5.93 51.43 -11.11
N LYS A 104 6.44 52.64 -11.39
CA LYS A 104 7.77 53.11 -10.97
C LYS A 104 7.79 53.50 -9.49
N LYS A 105 7.88 52.52 -8.59
CA LYS A 105 7.99 52.78 -7.15
C LYS A 105 8.72 51.70 -6.38
N VAL A 106 9.32 52.11 -5.25
CA VAL A 106 9.74 51.20 -4.19
C VAL A 106 8.49 50.83 -3.39
N CYS A 107 8.25 49.54 -3.17
CA CYS A 107 7.03 49.06 -2.52
C CYS A 107 7.32 47.95 -1.51
N GLU A 108 6.35 47.76 -0.61
CA GLU A 108 6.40 46.69 0.39
C GLU A 108 5.96 45.32 -0.17
N CYS A 109 5.33 45.28 -1.36
CA CYS A 109 4.91 44.00 -1.96
C CYS A 109 6.05 43.20 -2.58
N ARG A 110 7.06 43.87 -3.14
CA ARG A 110 8.10 43.21 -3.94
C ARG A 110 9.02 42.40 -3.03
N LYS A 111 9.12 41.09 -3.25
CA LYS A 111 10.08 40.22 -2.55
C LYS A 111 11.50 40.78 -2.75
N PRO A 112 12.36 40.87 -1.71
CA PRO A 112 12.29 40.20 -0.41
C PRO A 112 11.45 40.89 0.68
N ASN A 113 10.61 41.88 0.35
CA ASN A 113 9.58 42.32 1.29
C ASN A 113 8.44 41.30 1.33
N ASN A 114 7.65 41.30 2.41
CA ASN A 114 6.75 40.20 2.75
C ASN A 114 5.27 40.59 2.81
N LYS A 115 4.90 41.81 2.37
CA LYS A 115 3.51 42.28 2.46
C LYS A 115 2.50 41.32 1.81
N MET A 116 2.83 40.76 0.64
CA MET A 116 1.95 39.80 -0.04
C MET A 116 1.69 38.53 0.81
N ILE A 117 2.72 38.06 1.52
CA ILE A 117 2.61 36.91 2.44
C ILE A 117 1.76 37.30 3.67
N GLU A 118 2.01 38.46 4.27
CA GLU A 118 1.26 38.93 5.44
C GLU A 118 -0.23 39.16 5.14
N ASP A 119 -0.53 39.74 3.97
CA ASP A 119 -1.91 39.94 3.51
C ASP A 119 -2.64 38.60 3.36
N ALA A 120 -1.97 37.59 2.79
CA ALA A 120 -2.49 36.23 2.68
C ALA A 120 -2.65 35.53 4.03
N ILE A 121 -1.67 35.66 4.94
CA ILE A 121 -1.74 35.11 6.31
C ILE A 121 -2.97 35.64 7.03
N LYS A 122 -3.19 36.96 6.96
CA LYS A 122 -4.33 37.62 7.58
C LYS A 122 -5.65 37.17 6.94
N LYS A 123 -5.72 37.15 5.60
CA LYS A 123 -6.95 36.80 4.86
C LYS A 123 -7.40 35.36 5.12
N TYR A 124 -6.46 34.42 5.15
CA TYR A 124 -6.77 32.99 5.24
C TYR A 124 -6.56 32.38 6.63
N ASN A 125 -6.18 33.18 7.63
CA ASN A 125 -5.88 32.77 9.00
C ASN A 125 -4.85 31.61 9.03
N ILE A 126 -3.66 31.88 8.48
CA ILE A 126 -2.61 30.87 8.25
C ILE A 126 -1.69 30.73 9.47
N ALA A 127 -1.41 29.48 9.87
CA ALA A 127 -0.43 29.11 10.89
C ALA A 127 0.99 29.16 10.31
N ARG A 128 1.80 30.10 10.78
CA ARG A 128 3.15 30.37 10.26
C ARG A 128 4.09 29.20 10.45
N GLU A 129 4.08 28.61 11.64
CA GLU A 129 4.96 27.52 12.08
C GLU A 129 4.75 26.20 11.31
N LYS A 130 3.61 26.08 10.62
CA LYS A 130 3.24 24.93 9.78
C LYS A 130 3.24 25.26 8.29
N SER A 131 3.75 26.43 7.90
CA SER A 131 3.67 26.93 6.53
C SER A 131 5.06 27.19 5.95
N TYR A 132 5.15 27.10 4.63
CA TYR A 132 6.41 27.17 3.89
C TYR A 132 6.39 28.28 2.85
N MET A 133 7.51 28.98 2.66
CA MET A 133 7.78 29.76 1.46
C MET A 133 8.80 28.99 0.60
N ILE A 134 8.45 28.73 -0.66
CA ILE A 134 9.26 28.00 -1.61
C ILE A 134 9.54 28.88 -2.82
N GLY A 135 10.80 28.99 -3.21
CA GLY A 135 11.20 29.74 -4.40
C GLY A 135 12.57 29.34 -4.92
N ASP A 136 12.98 29.93 -6.03
CA ASP A 136 14.27 29.70 -6.68
C ASP A 136 15.27 30.83 -6.42
N LYS A 137 14.86 31.92 -5.77
CA LYS A 137 15.72 33.09 -5.53
C LYS A 137 15.88 33.40 -4.04
N THR A 138 17.00 34.01 -3.70
CA THR A 138 17.24 34.63 -2.38
C THR A 138 16.15 35.61 -1.96
N SER A 139 15.50 36.28 -2.92
CA SER A 139 14.37 37.16 -2.64
C SER A 139 13.18 36.43 -2.01
N ASP A 140 12.95 35.18 -2.43
CA ASP A 140 11.83 34.36 -1.95
C ASP A 140 12.08 33.91 -0.53
N ILE A 141 13.29 33.41 -0.28
CA ILE A 141 13.76 33.01 1.04
C ILE A 141 13.70 34.19 2.01
N GLY A 142 14.19 35.37 1.59
CA GLY A 142 14.14 36.58 2.40
C GLY A 142 12.72 37.01 2.77
N ALA A 143 11.76 36.86 1.86
CA ALA A 143 10.35 37.14 2.14
C ALA A 143 9.77 36.13 3.15
N GLY A 144 10.08 34.84 3.00
CA GLY A 144 9.65 33.79 3.91
C GLY A 144 10.17 33.96 5.33
N LEU A 145 11.47 34.23 5.49
CA LEU A 145 12.11 34.46 6.79
C LEU A 145 11.51 35.68 7.51
N LYS A 146 11.29 36.79 6.80
CA LYS A 146 10.63 37.98 7.39
C LYS A 146 9.21 37.71 7.89
N SER A 147 8.53 36.71 7.32
CA SER A 147 7.21 36.25 7.75
C SER A 147 7.24 35.13 8.78
N ASN A 148 8.42 34.73 9.28
CA ASN A 148 8.61 33.61 10.20
C ASN A 148 8.05 32.28 9.64
N LEU A 149 8.20 32.06 8.33
CA LEU A 149 7.85 30.80 7.67
C LEU A 149 9.09 29.90 7.59
N LYS A 150 8.85 28.59 7.49
CA LYS A 150 9.90 27.67 7.04
C LYS A 150 10.22 27.98 5.58
N THR A 151 11.48 27.93 5.16
CA THR A 151 11.89 28.28 3.80
C THR A 151 12.48 27.09 3.06
N VAL A 152 12.16 27.00 1.77
CA VAL A 152 12.70 26.00 0.86
C VAL A 152 13.21 26.68 -0.40
N LEU A 153 14.48 26.47 -0.72
CA LEU A 153 15.06 26.85 -2.02
C LEU A 153 15.03 25.63 -2.94
N VAL A 154 14.37 25.75 -4.09
CA VAL A 154 14.48 24.76 -5.17
C VAL A 154 15.65 25.11 -6.09
N LYS A 155 16.36 24.11 -6.61
CA LYS A 155 17.52 24.32 -7.50
C LYS A 155 17.14 24.69 -8.94
N THR A 156 15.88 24.50 -9.33
CA THR A 156 15.31 24.97 -10.61
C THR A 156 15.45 26.49 -10.77
N GLY A 157 15.24 27.00 -12.00
CA GLY A 157 15.40 28.43 -12.28
C GLY A 157 16.78 28.99 -11.90
N TYR A 158 16.79 29.99 -11.02
CA TYR A 158 18.00 30.63 -10.50
C TYR A 158 18.57 29.95 -9.23
N GLY A 159 17.92 28.92 -8.72
CA GLY A 159 18.21 28.29 -7.44
C GLY A 159 19.62 27.73 -7.29
N LEU A 160 20.15 27.07 -8.32
CA LEU A 160 21.53 26.58 -8.30
C LEU A 160 22.56 27.69 -8.03
N LYS A 161 22.33 28.89 -8.58
CA LYS A 161 23.24 30.05 -8.40
C LYS A 161 23.02 30.72 -7.05
N ASP A 162 21.79 30.76 -6.58
CA ASP A 162 21.41 31.46 -5.35
C ASP A 162 21.62 30.62 -4.08
N MET A 163 21.79 29.30 -4.21
CA MET A 163 22.07 28.38 -3.11
C MET A 163 23.32 28.77 -2.29
N GLU A 164 24.33 29.38 -2.91
CA GLU A 164 25.55 29.82 -2.20
C GLU A 164 25.32 31.05 -1.32
N LYS A 165 24.21 31.75 -1.51
CA LYS A 165 23.90 33.03 -0.85
C LYS A 165 22.95 32.87 0.35
N ILE A 166 22.52 31.65 0.66
CA ILE A 166 21.56 31.36 1.74
C ILE A 166 22.20 30.56 2.87
N ASP A 167 21.67 30.69 4.08
CA ASP A 167 22.03 29.82 5.20
C ASP A 167 21.30 28.47 5.10
N LYS A 168 22.05 27.40 4.84
CA LYS A 168 21.54 26.03 4.72
C LYS A 168 21.09 25.43 6.06
N ASN A 169 21.41 26.06 7.18
CA ASN A 169 20.89 25.65 8.49
C ASN A 169 19.47 26.15 8.74
N GLU A 170 19.08 27.26 8.09
CA GLU A 170 17.75 27.87 8.22
C GLU A 170 16.82 27.53 7.04
N THR A 171 17.39 27.27 5.86
CA THR A 171 16.64 27.02 4.62
C THR A 171 16.92 25.63 4.08
N LEU A 172 15.86 24.86 3.81
CA LEU A 172 15.96 23.57 3.14
C LEU A 172 16.27 23.76 1.66
N VAL A 173 17.22 23.01 1.11
CA VAL A 173 17.53 23.03 -0.32
C VAL A 173 17.06 21.72 -0.95
N CYS A 174 16.29 21.80 -2.03
CA CYS A 174 15.74 20.65 -2.75
C CYS A 174 16.05 20.76 -4.24
N GLU A 175 16.10 19.63 -4.96
CA GLU A 175 16.29 19.64 -6.42
C GLU A 175 15.16 20.40 -7.13
N ASN A 176 13.92 20.13 -6.71
CA ASN A 176 12.70 20.73 -7.24
C ASN A 176 11.54 20.52 -6.25
N LEU A 177 10.32 20.92 -6.64
CA LEU A 177 9.13 20.73 -5.81
C LEU A 177 8.81 19.26 -5.53
N LYS A 178 9.11 18.35 -6.48
CA LYS A 178 8.87 16.91 -6.30
C LYS A 178 9.76 16.37 -5.18
N ASP A 179 11.03 16.74 -5.15
CA ASP A 179 11.97 16.35 -4.10
C ASP A 179 11.50 16.82 -2.71
N PHE A 180 11.13 18.10 -2.59
CA PHE A 180 10.56 18.62 -1.34
C PHE A 180 9.27 17.89 -0.94
N SER A 181 8.42 17.54 -1.91
CA SER A 181 7.17 16.83 -1.61
C SER A 181 7.42 15.44 -1.00
N GLU A 182 8.49 14.74 -1.37
CA GLU A 182 8.80 13.43 -0.76
C GLU A 182 9.32 13.58 0.68
N ILE A 183 10.05 14.66 0.98
CA ILE A 183 10.48 15.00 2.35
C ILE A 183 9.26 15.41 3.21
N LEU A 184 8.39 16.26 2.67
CA LEU A 184 7.25 16.81 3.41
C LEU A 184 6.25 15.74 3.85
N LYS A 185 6.05 14.70 3.04
CA LYS A 185 5.21 13.54 3.37
C LYS A 185 5.72 12.70 4.54
N ARG A 186 6.97 12.93 4.96
CA ARG A 186 7.68 12.21 6.03
C ARG A 186 7.94 13.08 7.25
N GLU A 187 7.33 14.27 7.34
CA GLU A 187 7.55 15.25 8.42
C GLU A 187 7.38 14.59 9.80
N LYS A 188 6.31 13.82 10.03
CA LYS A 188 6.10 13.15 11.32
C LYS A 188 7.13 12.07 11.66
N LEU A 189 7.68 11.38 10.65
CA LEU A 189 8.74 10.39 10.89
C LEU A 189 10.05 11.09 11.22
N ASN A 190 10.38 12.17 10.50
CA ASN A 190 11.57 12.98 10.78
C ASN A 190 11.50 13.60 12.18
N ASP A 191 10.35 14.13 12.59
CA ASP A 191 10.12 14.66 13.93
C ASP A 191 10.32 13.57 15.00
N LEU A 192 9.78 12.36 14.77
CA LEU A 192 9.96 11.24 15.68
C LEU A 192 11.43 10.80 15.78
N LEU A 193 12.17 10.76 14.67
CA LEU A 193 13.60 10.42 14.69
C LEU A 193 14.42 11.46 15.45
N PHE A 194 14.03 12.74 15.38
CA PHE A 194 14.64 13.79 16.19
C PHE A 194 14.31 13.62 17.68
N GLU A 195 13.06 13.33 18.04
CA GLU A 195 12.65 13.06 19.43
C GLU A 195 13.40 11.85 20.04
N GLU A 196 13.58 10.78 19.26
CA GLU A 196 14.17 9.54 19.75
C GLU A 196 15.71 9.55 19.76
N PHE A 197 16.33 10.18 18.76
CA PHE A 197 17.77 10.07 18.53
C PHE A 197 18.50 11.41 18.48
N SER A 198 17.80 12.54 18.61
CA SER A 198 18.36 13.89 18.41
C SER A 198 19.05 14.07 17.06
N LYS A 199 18.56 13.37 16.03
CA LYS A 199 19.09 13.42 14.66
C LYS A 199 18.14 14.21 13.76
N LYS A 200 18.62 15.33 13.23
CA LYS A 200 17.92 16.09 12.18
C LYS A 200 18.21 15.42 10.84
N VAL A 201 17.19 14.81 10.24
CA VAL A 201 17.32 14.02 9.02
C VAL A 201 16.22 14.35 8.01
N GLN A 202 16.46 14.02 6.76
CA GLN A 202 15.50 14.19 5.66
C GLN A 202 15.22 12.82 5.04
N ILE A 203 14.37 12.05 5.70
CA ILE A 203 14.05 10.71 5.23
C ILE A 203 13.09 10.79 4.04
N LYS A 204 13.42 10.08 2.95
CA LYS A 204 12.56 9.89 1.78
C LYS A 204 11.90 8.50 1.80
N ASN A 205 12.65 7.47 2.19
CA ASN A 205 12.19 6.09 2.26
C ASN A 205 12.84 5.32 3.42
N VAL A 206 12.19 4.23 3.85
CA VAL A 206 12.71 3.31 4.87
C VAL A 206 13.02 1.97 4.23
N VAL A 207 14.21 1.44 4.47
CA VAL A 207 14.72 0.22 3.83
C VAL A 207 15.42 -0.69 4.84
N MET A 208 15.29 -2.00 4.63
CA MET A 208 16.03 -3.04 5.37
C MET A 208 16.94 -3.88 4.47
N ASP A 209 16.93 -3.62 3.17
CA ASP A 209 17.75 -4.28 2.14
C ASP A 209 18.75 -3.26 1.59
N SER A 210 20.04 -3.48 1.80
CA SER A 210 21.12 -2.55 1.40
C SER A 210 21.16 -2.30 -0.11
N ARG A 211 20.60 -3.22 -0.92
CA ARG A 211 20.52 -3.07 -2.38
C ARG A 211 19.48 -2.03 -2.80
N LYS A 212 18.54 -1.70 -1.92
CA LYS A 212 17.45 -0.73 -2.16
C LYS A 212 17.73 0.65 -1.58
N VAL A 213 18.88 0.83 -0.91
CA VAL A 213 19.28 2.12 -0.34
C VAL A 213 19.53 3.11 -1.47
N THR A 214 18.97 4.29 -1.30
CA THR A 214 19.21 5.47 -2.14
C THR A 214 19.52 6.66 -1.25
N GLU A 215 19.90 7.79 -1.85
CA GLU A 215 20.02 9.05 -1.13
C GLU A 215 18.71 9.38 -0.40
N GLY A 216 18.79 9.78 0.87
CA GLY A 216 17.60 10.06 1.69
C GLY A 216 17.03 8.85 2.44
N SER A 217 17.62 7.66 2.31
CA SER A 217 17.11 6.46 2.99
C SER A 217 17.36 6.45 4.50
N LEU A 218 16.42 5.89 5.25
CA LEU A 218 16.62 5.34 6.59
C LEU A 218 16.86 3.83 6.46
N PHE A 219 18.03 3.35 6.89
CA PHE A 219 18.40 1.94 6.81
C PHE A 219 18.38 1.26 8.18
N PHE A 220 17.66 0.14 8.30
CA PHE A 220 17.72 -0.75 9.45
C PHE A 220 18.62 -1.95 9.13
N ALA A 221 19.74 -2.05 9.84
CA ALA A 221 20.72 -3.12 9.67
C ALA A 221 20.29 -4.43 10.37
N ILE A 222 19.21 -5.04 9.91
CA ILE A 222 18.70 -6.30 10.47
C ILE A 222 19.48 -7.51 9.94
N ASN A 223 19.54 -8.59 10.72
CA ASN A 223 20.26 -9.83 10.36
C ASN A 223 21.72 -9.52 9.94
N ASN A 224 22.12 -9.90 8.72
CA ASN A 224 23.43 -9.62 8.14
C ASN A 224 23.59 -8.17 7.63
N GLY A 225 22.58 -7.31 7.79
CA GLY A 225 22.57 -5.93 7.34
C GLY A 225 23.72 -5.08 7.89
N ASN A 226 24.20 -5.39 9.10
CA ASN A 226 25.34 -4.75 9.74
C ASN A 226 26.64 -4.79 8.90
N SER A 227 26.82 -5.84 8.08
CA SER A 227 27.99 -5.97 7.20
C SER A 227 27.99 -4.98 6.04
N TYR A 228 26.85 -4.33 5.76
CA TYR A 228 26.66 -3.41 4.63
C TYR A 228 26.64 -1.94 5.05
N VAL A 229 26.92 -1.62 6.32
CA VAL A 229 26.85 -0.23 6.83
C VAL A 229 27.71 0.72 6.00
N LYS A 230 28.93 0.32 5.62
CA LYS A 230 29.80 1.16 4.78
C LYS A 230 29.21 1.40 3.38
N ASP A 231 28.73 0.33 2.74
CA ASP A 231 28.10 0.40 1.41
C ASP A 231 26.88 1.34 1.39
N VAL A 232 26.03 1.28 2.42
CA VAL A 232 24.86 2.16 2.48
C VAL A 232 25.22 3.62 2.77
N LEU A 233 26.31 3.87 3.53
CA LEU A 233 26.85 5.22 3.74
C LEU A 233 27.38 5.84 2.44
N ASP A 234 28.06 5.05 1.62
CA ASP A 234 28.58 5.45 0.31
C ASP A 234 27.45 5.77 -0.68
N LYS A 235 26.28 5.11 -0.53
CA LYS A 235 25.05 5.37 -1.32
C LYS A 235 24.25 6.61 -0.88
N GLY A 236 24.70 7.33 0.14
CA GLY A 236 24.02 8.55 0.61
C GLY A 236 22.84 8.32 1.56
N VAL A 237 22.82 7.19 2.29
CA VAL A 237 21.84 6.98 3.37
C VAL A 237 21.85 8.17 4.34
N SER A 238 20.68 8.60 4.79
CA SER A 238 20.55 9.71 5.74
C SER A 238 20.74 9.26 7.19
N LEU A 239 20.29 8.05 7.52
CA LEU A 239 20.41 7.50 8.86
C LEU A 239 20.50 5.98 8.82
N VAL A 240 21.39 5.41 9.62
CA VAL A 240 21.55 3.96 9.81
C VAL A 240 21.25 3.63 11.26
N ILE A 241 20.32 2.69 11.49
CA ILE A 241 20.10 2.07 12.79
C ILE A 241 20.77 0.69 12.76
N ALA A 242 21.72 0.47 13.66
CA ALA A 242 22.52 -0.76 13.69
C ALA A 242 22.86 -1.18 15.12
N ASP A 243 22.83 -2.48 15.40
CA ASP A 243 23.18 -3.05 16.70
C ASP A 243 24.63 -3.55 16.76
N ASN A 244 25.21 -3.93 15.61
CA ASN A 244 26.52 -4.56 15.57
C ASN A 244 27.42 -3.98 14.47
N THR A 245 27.94 -2.76 14.69
CA THR A 245 28.92 -2.13 13.80
C THR A 245 29.99 -1.36 14.57
N ASP A 246 31.20 -1.34 14.01
CA ASP A 246 32.35 -0.56 14.48
C ASP A 246 32.63 0.67 13.60
N VAL A 247 31.84 0.87 12.53
CA VAL A 247 31.96 2.04 11.66
C VAL A 247 31.58 3.29 12.47
N LYS A 248 32.47 4.28 12.47
CA LYS A 248 32.24 5.58 13.11
C LYS A 248 31.81 6.60 12.07
N ASP A 249 30.53 6.95 12.08
CA ASP A 249 29.92 7.98 11.23
C ASP A 249 28.77 8.63 12.01
N GLU A 250 28.58 9.94 11.85
CA GLU A 250 27.53 10.67 12.55
C GLU A 250 26.11 10.26 12.11
N ARG A 251 25.97 9.63 10.95
CA ARG A 251 24.72 9.10 10.41
C ARG A 251 24.35 7.74 11.01
N ILE A 252 25.17 7.16 11.88
CA ILE A 252 24.88 5.90 12.55
C ILE A 252 24.31 6.15 13.95
N VAL A 253 23.21 5.49 14.26
CA VAL A 253 22.68 5.30 15.61
C VAL A 253 22.93 3.86 16.01
N LYS A 254 23.86 3.67 16.94
CA LYS A 254 24.16 2.36 17.52
C LYS A 254 23.13 2.03 18.60
N VAL A 255 22.43 0.91 18.46
CA VAL A 255 21.40 0.43 19.39
C VAL A 255 21.78 -0.94 19.96
N SER A 256 21.01 -1.46 20.91
CA SER A 256 21.22 -2.82 21.43
C SER A 256 20.59 -3.90 20.57
N ASP A 257 19.47 -3.59 19.91
CA ASP A 257 18.72 -4.50 19.04
C ASP A 257 18.00 -3.69 17.96
N THR A 258 18.36 -3.92 16.70
CA THR A 258 17.81 -3.18 15.56
C THR A 258 16.34 -3.50 15.31
N ILE A 259 15.92 -4.75 15.52
CA ILE A 259 14.54 -5.19 15.28
C ILE A 259 13.62 -4.62 16.36
N ALA A 260 14.02 -4.72 17.63
CA ALA A 260 13.26 -4.13 18.74
C ALA A 260 13.12 -2.61 18.57
N THR A 261 14.21 -1.93 18.20
CA THR A 261 14.18 -0.47 17.91
C THR A 261 13.21 -0.16 16.77
N MET A 262 13.22 -0.96 15.69
CA MET A 262 12.29 -0.79 14.56
C MET A 262 10.82 -0.96 14.99
N GLN A 263 10.54 -1.97 15.82
CA GLN A 263 9.19 -2.21 16.35
C GLN A 263 8.70 -1.07 17.23
N ASP A 264 9.55 -0.58 18.14
CA ASP A 264 9.23 0.53 19.04
C ASP A 264 9.00 1.83 18.25
N LEU A 265 9.87 2.11 17.28
CA LEU A 265 9.72 3.27 16.39
C LEU A 265 8.42 3.17 15.57
N ALA A 266 8.10 2.01 15.01
CA ALA A 266 6.86 1.80 14.26
C ALA A 266 5.62 2.00 15.13
N THR A 267 5.65 1.52 16.38
CA THR A 267 4.58 1.69 17.37
C THR A 267 4.36 3.17 17.71
N LYS A 268 5.45 3.92 17.95
CA LYS A 268 5.38 5.36 18.22
C LYS A 268 4.92 6.14 16.99
N TYR A 269 5.40 5.76 15.81
CA TYR A 269 5.03 6.41 14.55
C TYR A 269 3.54 6.22 14.23
N ARG A 270 3.02 5.00 14.39
CA ARG A 270 1.59 4.69 14.27
C ARG A 270 0.71 5.63 15.09
N LYS A 271 1.10 5.98 16.32
CA LYS A 271 0.36 6.90 17.20
C LYS A 271 0.36 8.36 16.72
N LYS A 272 1.35 8.77 15.92
CA LYS A 272 1.42 10.12 15.32
C LYS A 272 0.66 10.21 13.99
N LEU A 273 0.41 9.08 13.32
CA LEU A 273 -0.26 9.04 12.04
C LEU A 273 -1.77 9.25 12.16
N ASP A 274 -2.33 10.02 11.23
CA ASP A 274 -3.78 10.29 11.13
C ASP A 274 -4.38 9.42 10.02
N MET A 275 -4.49 8.13 10.32
CA MET A 275 -4.99 7.10 9.41
C MET A 275 -5.72 5.99 10.15
N GLN A 276 -6.50 5.23 9.40
CA GLN A 276 -7.13 4.00 9.88
C GLN A 276 -6.33 2.76 9.46
N VAL A 277 -6.16 1.83 10.40
CA VAL A 277 -5.43 0.57 10.21
C VAL A 277 -6.38 -0.62 10.26
N ILE A 278 -6.29 -1.48 9.26
CA ILE A 278 -7.09 -2.70 9.12
C ILE A 278 -6.14 -3.89 9.32
N GLY A 279 -6.31 -4.63 10.41
CA GLY A 279 -5.59 -5.88 10.67
C GLY A 279 -6.34 -7.09 10.11
N ILE A 280 -5.67 -7.93 9.31
CA ILE A 280 -6.27 -9.11 8.68
C ILE A 280 -5.49 -10.36 9.05
N THR A 281 -6.13 -11.31 9.72
CA THR A 281 -5.59 -12.65 10.00
C THR A 281 -6.55 -13.76 9.58
N GLY A 282 -6.14 -15.01 9.76
CA GLY A 282 -6.84 -16.20 9.26
C GLY A 282 -5.89 -17.32 8.87
N SER A 283 -6.38 -18.54 8.70
CA SER A 283 -5.55 -19.64 8.16
C SER A 283 -5.39 -19.45 6.64
N ASN A 284 -6.50 -19.32 5.92
CA ASN A 284 -6.56 -19.12 4.47
C ASN A 284 -7.24 -17.79 4.10
N GLY A 285 -7.03 -17.28 2.89
CA GLY A 285 -7.74 -16.10 2.37
C GLY A 285 -7.18 -14.73 2.79
N LYS A 286 -6.30 -14.64 3.79
CA LYS A 286 -5.70 -13.37 4.27
C LYS A 286 -5.24 -12.43 3.16
N THR A 287 -4.36 -12.92 2.28
CA THR A 287 -3.77 -12.13 1.19
C THR A 287 -4.82 -11.67 0.18
N THR A 288 -5.77 -12.54 -0.18
CA THR A 288 -6.88 -12.18 -1.08
C THR A 288 -7.76 -11.11 -0.43
N THR A 289 -8.15 -11.28 0.84
CA THR A 289 -8.95 -10.29 1.57
C THR A 289 -8.22 -8.96 1.70
N LYS A 290 -6.92 -8.97 2.00
CA LYS A 290 -6.08 -7.76 1.97
C LYS A 290 -6.13 -7.07 0.61
N ASP A 291 -5.99 -7.82 -0.47
CA ASP A 291 -6.00 -7.26 -1.83
C ASP A 291 -7.38 -6.65 -2.20
N ILE A 292 -8.47 -7.30 -1.79
CA ILE A 292 -9.84 -6.80 -1.99
C ILE A 292 -10.07 -5.53 -1.16
N VAL A 293 -9.78 -5.56 0.15
CA VAL A 293 -9.93 -4.40 1.04
C VAL A 293 -9.09 -3.23 0.54
N TYR A 294 -7.84 -3.48 0.14
CA TYR A 294 -6.99 -2.47 -0.46
C TYR A 294 -7.63 -1.84 -1.70
N SER A 295 -8.21 -2.64 -2.60
CA SER A 295 -8.87 -2.15 -3.81
C SER A 295 -10.06 -1.25 -3.48
N LEU A 296 -10.90 -1.68 -2.54
CA LEU A 296 -12.05 -0.91 -2.07
C LEU A 296 -11.62 0.43 -1.46
N LEU A 297 -10.72 0.39 -0.47
CA LEU A 297 -10.28 1.61 0.23
C LEU A 297 -9.51 2.58 -0.68
N SER A 298 -8.78 2.05 -1.67
CA SER A 298 -8.09 2.85 -2.69
C SER A 298 -9.04 3.63 -3.59
N ALA A 299 -10.30 3.21 -3.74
CA ALA A 299 -11.30 3.96 -4.48
C ALA A 299 -11.70 5.26 -3.76
N LYS A 300 -11.56 5.31 -2.43
CA LYS A 300 -11.91 6.46 -1.59
C LYS A 300 -10.72 7.37 -1.28
N ALA A 301 -9.58 6.78 -0.90
CA ALA A 301 -8.39 7.56 -0.55
C ALA A 301 -7.09 6.75 -0.71
N LYS A 302 -5.96 7.47 -0.66
CA LYS A 302 -4.64 6.85 -0.74
C LYS A 302 -4.48 5.81 0.37
N THR A 303 -4.21 4.57 -0.04
CA THR A 303 -4.15 3.40 0.83
C THR A 303 -2.81 2.71 0.61
N LEU A 304 -2.24 2.15 1.67
CA LEU A 304 -1.08 1.25 1.60
C LEU A 304 -1.48 -0.13 2.11
N LYS A 305 -0.82 -1.18 1.62
CA LYS A 305 -1.02 -2.55 2.12
C LYS A 305 0.31 -3.25 2.37
N THR A 306 0.29 -4.32 3.17
CA THR A 306 1.41 -5.24 3.28
C THR A 306 1.81 -5.79 1.91
N GLU A 307 3.08 -5.60 1.54
CA GLU A 307 3.67 -6.19 0.33
C GLU A 307 4.25 -7.58 0.61
N GLY A 308 4.15 -8.47 -0.37
CA GLY A 308 4.72 -9.82 -0.30
C GLY A 308 4.32 -10.56 0.98
N ASN A 309 5.33 -11.05 1.69
CA ASN A 309 5.21 -11.78 2.95
C ASN A 309 5.63 -10.94 4.18
N TYR A 310 5.56 -9.60 4.10
CA TYR A 310 5.89 -8.71 5.22
C TYR A 310 4.79 -8.66 6.30
N ASN A 311 4.32 -9.84 6.73
CA ASN A 311 3.18 -10.02 7.62
C ASN A 311 3.58 -10.49 9.04
N ASN A 312 4.88 -10.48 9.36
CA ASN A 312 5.44 -10.93 10.64
C ASN A 312 6.03 -9.76 11.47
N HIS A 313 6.70 -10.09 12.57
CA HIS A 313 7.26 -9.12 13.54
C HIS A 313 8.38 -8.22 12.99
N ILE A 314 8.86 -8.45 11.76
CA ILE A 314 9.82 -7.58 11.05
C ILE A 314 9.13 -6.85 9.90
N GLY A 315 8.32 -7.57 9.11
CA GLY A 315 7.68 -7.02 7.92
C GLY A 315 6.58 -6.00 8.22
N LEU A 316 5.78 -6.24 9.26
CA LEU A 316 4.71 -5.33 9.65
C LEU A 316 5.23 -3.96 10.13
N PRO A 317 6.20 -3.88 11.08
CA PRO A 317 6.73 -2.57 11.49
C PRO A 317 7.42 -1.85 10.33
N TYR A 318 8.10 -2.57 9.43
CA TYR A 318 8.65 -1.99 8.21
C TYR A 318 7.58 -1.39 7.28
N THR A 319 6.46 -2.08 7.13
CA THR A 319 5.31 -1.60 6.34
C THR A 319 4.77 -0.30 6.94
N LEU A 320 4.60 -0.25 8.27
CA LEU A 320 4.15 0.95 8.99
C LEU A 320 5.14 2.11 8.90
N LEU A 321 6.45 1.87 9.00
CA LEU A 321 7.45 2.93 8.83
C LEU A 321 7.51 3.47 7.40
N ASN A 322 7.05 2.70 6.41
CA ASN A 322 6.92 3.16 5.03
C ASN A 322 5.63 3.94 4.75
N VAL A 323 4.70 4.04 5.69
CA VAL A 323 3.54 4.93 5.61
C VAL A 323 3.97 6.40 5.60
N THR A 324 3.35 7.18 4.72
CA THR A 324 3.48 8.63 4.66
C THR A 324 2.23 9.32 5.21
N ASP A 325 2.34 10.64 5.42
CA ASP A 325 1.20 11.46 5.87
C ASP A 325 0.07 11.60 4.83
N GLU A 326 0.24 11.09 3.61
CA GLU A 326 -0.83 11.07 2.60
C GLU A 326 -1.77 9.87 2.76
N GLU A 327 -1.31 8.73 3.28
CA GLU A 327 -2.15 7.55 3.39
C GLU A 327 -3.24 7.76 4.45
N LYS A 328 -4.49 7.46 4.09
CA LYS A 328 -5.65 7.48 4.99
C LYS A 328 -6.00 6.11 5.53
N PHE A 329 -5.57 5.07 4.82
CA PHE A 329 -5.81 3.69 5.19
C PHE A 329 -4.55 2.85 5.06
N VAL A 330 -4.37 1.89 5.96
CA VAL A 330 -3.36 0.83 5.81
C VAL A 330 -3.99 -0.53 6.07
N VAL A 331 -3.76 -1.46 5.14
CA VAL A 331 -4.25 -2.84 5.22
C VAL A 331 -3.08 -3.78 5.55
N LEU A 332 -3.06 -4.27 6.80
CA LEU A 332 -2.00 -5.10 7.33
C LEU A 332 -2.41 -6.58 7.33
N GLU A 333 -1.71 -7.39 6.57
CA GLU A 333 -1.79 -8.85 6.73
C GLU A 333 -0.96 -9.27 7.95
N MET A 334 -1.54 -10.10 8.81
CA MET A 334 -0.93 -10.57 10.07
C MET A 334 -0.81 -12.09 10.07
N GLY A 335 0.43 -12.55 9.89
CA GLY A 335 0.84 -13.95 9.94
C GLY A 335 1.32 -14.35 11.33
N MET A 336 1.27 -15.65 11.63
CA MET A 336 1.77 -16.21 12.88
C MET A 336 2.17 -17.67 12.70
N SER A 337 3.15 -18.11 13.49
CA SER A 337 3.57 -19.50 13.66
C SER A 337 3.38 -19.98 15.11
N SER A 338 3.33 -19.05 16.07
CA SER A 338 3.17 -19.33 17.50
C SER A 338 2.15 -18.42 18.19
N LEU A 339 1.67 -18.82 19.37
CA LEU A 339 0.86 -17.97 20.25
C LEU A 339 1.64 -16.71 20.66
N GLY A 340 0.93 -15.59 20.81
CA GLY A 340 1.47 -14.28 21.17
C GLY A 340 1.98 -13.45 19.99
N GLU A 341 2.17 -14.04 18.81
CA GLU A 341 2.67 -13.30 17.65
C GLU A 341 1.62 -12.33 17.09
N ILE A 342 0.35 -12.74 16.99
CA ILE A 342 -0.71 -11.84 16.56
C ILE A 342 -0.90 -10.73 17.59
N ARG A 343 -0.82 -11.04 18.90
CA ARG A 343 -0.80 -10.01 19.94
C ARG A 343 0.31 -9.00 19.70
N ARG A 344 1.55 -9.44 19.46
CA ARG A 344 2.69 -8.54 19.18
C ARG A 344 2.45 -7.66 17.96
N LEU A 345 1.86 -8.21 16.89
CA LEU A 345 1.49 -7.44 15.70
C LEU A 345 0.38 -6.42 15.99
N GLY A 346 -0.58 -6.78 16.83
CA GLY A 346 -1.63 -5.89 17.34
C GLY A 346 -1.06 -4.74 18.18
N GLU A 347 -0.12 -5.01 19.08
CA GLU A 347 0.57 -3.99 19.89
C GLU A 347 1.26 -2.94 19.01
N ILE A 348 1.99 -3.39 17.98
CA ILE A 348 2.74 -2.50 17.09
C ILE A 348 1.79 -1.66 16.23
N SER A 349 0.77 -2.32 15.66
CA SER A 349 -0.11 -1.71 14.66
C SER A 349 -1.27 -0.92 15.21
N SER A 350 -1.73 -1.22 16.44
CA SER A 350 -2.92 -0.65 17.06
C SER A 350 -4.07 -0.50 16.03
N PRO A 351 -4.62 -1.62 15.53
CA PRO A 351 -5.58 -1.61 14.43
C PRO A 351 -6.91 -0.97 14.86
N ASP A 352 -7.57 -0.28 13.92
CA ASP A 352 -8.90 0.30 14.11
C ASP A 352 -10.02 -0.70 13.74
N TYR A 353 -9.70 -1.62 12.82
CA TYR A 353 -10.59 -2.68 12.33
C TYR A 353 -9.86 -4.02 12.27
N ALA A 354 -10.61 -5.10 12.48
CA ALA A 354 -10.09 -6.47 12.44
C ALA A 354 -10.89 -7.32 11.46
N ILE A 355 -10.20 -8.12 10.65
CA ILE A 355 -10.79 -9.20 9.88
C ILE A 355 -10.13 -10.53 10.28
N ILE A 356 -10.96 -11.54 10.57
CA ILE A 356 -10.53 -12.93 10.72
C ILE A 356 -11.24 -13.78 9.66
N THR A 357 -10.48 -14.29 8.68
CA THR A 357 -11.07 -14.93 7.49
C THR A 357 -11.54 -16.37 7.71
N ASN A 358 -10.85 -17.17 8.55
CA ASN A 358 -11.22 -18.54 8.96
C ASN A 358 -10.22 -19.14 9.96
N ILE A 359 -10.62 -20.24 10.61
CA ILE A 359 -9.83 -21.11 11.48
C ILE A 359 -9.67 -22.49 10.80
N GLY A 360 -8.63 -22.62 9.98
CA GLY A 360 -8.26 -23.86 9.29
C GLY A 360 -7.02 -24.54 9.88
N ASP A 361 -6.49 -25.51 9.13
CA ASP A 361 -5.46 -26.46 9.59
C ASP A 361 -4.01 -25.96 9.49
N SER A 362 -3.80 -24.72 9.04
CA SER A 362 -2.47 -24.11 8.94
C SER A 362 -1.80 -23.97 10.30
N HIS A 363 -0.49 -24.24 10.36
CA HIS A 363 0.37 -24.13 11.55
C HIS A 363 0.01 -25.10 12.71
N ILE A 364 -0.77 -26.15 12.43
CA ILE A 364 -1.07 -27.20 13.43
C ILE A 364 0.21 -27.91 13.89
N GLU A 365 1.25 -28.01 13.07
CA GLU A 365 2.54 -28.57 13.48
C GLU A 365 3.09 -27.90 14.76
N PHE A 366 3.00 -26.58 14.84
CA PHE A 366 3.49 -25.77 15.95
C PHE A 366 2.44 -25.62 17.06
N LEU A 367 1.19 -25.36 16.68
CA LEU A 367 0.10 -25.02 17.62
C LEU A 367 -0.66 -26.25 18.16
N LYS A 368 -0.42 -27.42 17.58
CA LYS A 368 -0.97 -28.74 17.92
C LYS A 368 -2.47 -28.91 17.67
N THR A 369 -3.31 -27.90 17.91
CA THR A 369 -4.78 -28.01 17.78
C THR A 369 -5.42 -26.80 17.11
N ARG A 370 -6.59 -27.00 16.48
CA ARG A 370 -7.41 -25.91 15.94
C ARG A 370 -7.90 -24.94 17.01
N ASP A 371 -8.11 -25.41 18.25
CA ASP A 371 -8.41 -24.53 19.39
C ASP A 371 -7.27 -23.53 19.66
N ASN A 372 -6.02 -23.97 19.55
CA ASN A 372 -4.87 -23.07 19.71
C ASN A 372 -4.71 -22.14 18.51
N VAL A 373 -5.02 -22.60 17.29
CA VAL A 373 -5.09 -21.73 16.10
C VAL A 373 -6.15 -20.64 16.30
N PHE A 374 -7.34 -21.00 16.81
CA PHE A 374 -8.40 -20.06 17.15
C PHE A 374 -7.94 -19.03 18.18
N LYS A 375 -7.42 -19.50 19.34
CA LYS A 375 -6.89 -18.63 20.40
C LYS A 375 -5.86 -17.64 19.88
N ALA A 376 -4.91 -18.11 19.05
CA ALA A 376 -3.85 -17.26 18.55
C ALA A 376 -4.37 -16.19 17.57
N LYS A 377 -5.33 -16.54 16.70
CA LYS A 377 -5.89 -15.57 15.74
C LYS A 377 -6.82 -14.56 16.40
N THR A 378 -7.51 -14.95 17.47
CA THR A 378 -8.37 -14.04 18.23
C THR A 378 -7.61 -13.12 19.18
N GLU A 379 -6.29 -13.26 19.34
CA GLU A 379 -5.45 -12.24 20.00
C GLU A 379 -5.62 -10.86 19.37
N LEU A 380 -5.95 -10.78 18.07
CA LEU A 380 -6.24 -9.52 17.38
C LEU A 380 -7.43 -8.76 18.01
N LEU A 381 -8.36 -9.48 18.63
CA LEU A 381 -9.57 -8.91 19.24
C LEU A 381 -9.27 -8.17 20.55
N GLU A 382 -8.06 -8.32 21.12
CA GLU A 382 -7.63 -7.53 22.28
C GLU A 382 -7.48 -6.04 21.95
N PHE A 383 -7.35 -5.69 20.66
CA PHE A 383 -7.07 -4.32 20.20
C PHE A 383 -8.25 -3.66 19.49
N VAL A 384 -9.27 -4.43 19.08
CA VAL A 384 -10.38 -3.95 18.26
C VAL A 384 -11.70 -4.31 18.90
N ASN A 385 -12.59 -3.33 19.02
CA ASN A 385 -13.94 -3.55 19.55
C ASN A 385 -14.79 -4.42 18.61
N LYS A 386 -15.83 -5.04 19.17
CA LYS A 386 -16.68 -5.99 18.44
C LYS A 386 -17.36 -5.38 17.21
N GLU A 387 -17.76 -4.11 17.29
CA GLU A 387 -18.45 -3.39 16.22
C GLU A 387 -17.56 -3.11 15.00
N ASN A 388 -16.24 -3.20 15.19
CA ASN A 388 -15.21 -2.99 14.16
C ASN A 388 -14.51 -4.30 13.76
N THR A 389 -15.02 -5.44 14.24
CA THR A 389 -14.50 -6.77 13.93
C THR A 389 -15.42 -7.48 12.94
N PHE A 390 -14.85 -8.02 11.87
CA PHE A 390 -15.56 -8.72 10.80
C PHE A 390 -15.00 -10.13 10.61
N VAL A 391 -15.86 -11.13 10.54
CA VAL A 391 -15.43 -12.53 10.44
C VAL A 391 -16.24 -13.31 9.41
N CYS A 392 -15.65 -14.39 8.89
CA CYS A 392 -16.42 -15.38 8.15
C CYS A 392 -17.32 -16.14 9.12
N GLY A 393 -18.62 -15.89 9.06
CA GLY A 393 -19.58 -16.42 10.02
C GLY A 393 -19.95 -17.89 9.79
N ASP A 394 -19.63 -18.44 8.62
CA ASP A 394 -19.83 -19.87 8.31
C ASP A 394 -18.70 -20.76 8.89
N ASP A 395 -17.65 -20.15 9.46
CA ASP A 395 -16.59 -20.88 10.15
C ASP A 395 -17.06 -21.28 11.56
N GLY A 396 -17.06 -22.59 11.87
CA GLY A 396 -17.60 -23.10 13.13
C GLY A 396 -16.93 -22.59 14.42
N TYR A 397 -15.72 -22.02 14.36
CA TYR A 397 -15.11 -21.33 15.50
C TYR A 397 -15.53 -19.86 15.55
N LEU A 398 -15.48 -19.15 14.41
CA LEU A 398 -15.79 -17.73 14.34
C LEU A 398 -17.28 -17.45 14.49
N ALA A 399 -18.15 -18.40 14.12
CA ALA A 399 -19.59 -18.36 14.33
C ALA A 399 -19.99 -18.14 15.80
N LYS A 400 -19.11 -18.52 16.74
CA LYS A 400 -19.32 -18.40 18.19
C LYS A 400 -19.03 -17.00 18.73
N LEU A 401 -18.46 -16.10 17.93
CA LEU A 401 -18.09 -14.76 18.34
C LEU A 401 -19.28 -13.80 18.20
N ASP A 402 -19.45 -12.89 19.17
CA ASP A 402 -20.39 -11.77 19.14
C ASP A 402 -19.78 -10.57 18.41
N VAL A 403 -19.62 -10.68 17.08
CA VAL A 403 -19.02 -9.66 16.19
C VAL A 403 -19.79 -9.65 14.86
N ASN A 404 -19.41 -8.79 13.90
CA ASN A 404 -20.04 -8.79 12.58
C ASN A 404 -19.71 -10.10 11.83
N ARG A 405 -20.69 -11.00 11.73
CA ARG A 405 -20.55 -12.29 11.04
C ARG A 405 -21.12 -12.18 9.63
N ILE A 406 -20.32 -12.54 8.63
CA ILE A 406 -20.70 -12.46 7.21
C ILE A 406 -20.53 -13.84 6.57
N GLY A 407 -21.55 -14.33 5.87
CA GLY A 407 -21.52 -15.67 5.28
C GLY A 407 -22.83 -16.07 4.62
N PHE A 408 -22.95 -17.33 4.23
CA PHE A 408 -24.12 -17.90 3.58
C PHE A 408 -25.22 -18.34 4.56
N ASP A 409 -24.84 -18.69 5.79
CA ASP A 409 -25.78 -19.20 6.79
C ASP A 409 -26.77 -18.12 7.29
N ASP A 410 -27.98 -18.55 7.66
CA ASP A 410 -29.08 -17.67 8.12
C ASP A 410 -28.78 -16.94 9.44
N ASN A 411 -27.85 -17.45 10.25
CA ASN A 411 -27.50 -16.90 11.56
C ASN A 411 -26.41 -15.80 11.52
N ASN A 412 -25.98 -15.43 10.31
CA ASN A 412 -25.01 -14.38 10.07
C ASN A 412 -25.63 -12.99 10.26
N THR A 413 -24.83 -12.02 10.70
CA THR A 413 -25.23 -10.62 10.79
C THR A 413 -25.55 -10.06 9.40
N HIS A 414 -24.74 -10.44 8.40
CA HIS A 414 -24.91 -10.10 7.00
C HIS A 414 -24.89 -11.37 6.16
N LYS A 415 -25.89 -11.53 5.30
CA LYS A 415 -26.16 -12.79 4.61
C LYS A 415 -25.87 -12.70 3.12
N ILE A 416 -25.11 -13.66 2.62
CA ILE A 416 -24.98 -13.94 1.19
C ILE A 416 -26.15 -14.85 0.78
N GLU A 417 -27.14 -14.28 0.10
CA GLU A 417 -28.40 -14.94 -0.20
C GLU A 417 -28.31 -15.88 -1.41
N SER A 418 -27.54 -15.49 -2.41
CA SER A 418 -27.37 -16.25 -3.65
C SER A 418 -26.06 -15.89 -4.33
N TYR A 419 -25.58 -16.79 -5.18
CA TYR A 419 -24.43 -16.54 -6.05
C TYR A 419 -24.54 -17.33 -7.36
N GLU A 420 -23.82 -16.85 -8.36
CA GLU A 420 -23.68 -17.45 -9.67
C GLU A 420 -22.24 -17.26 -10.15
N PHE A 421 -21.67 -18.31 -10.76
CA PHE A 421 -20.38 -18.24 -11.43
C PHE A 421 -20.57 -18.08 -12.94
N SER A 422 -19.69 -17.29 -13.54
CA SER A 422 -19.57 -17.09 -14.99
C SER A 422 -18.13 -17.26 -15.43
N ASP A 423 -17.88 -17.26 -16.73
CA ASP A 423 -16.55 -17.24 -17.34
C ASP A 423 -15.72 -15.98 -16.99
N LYS A 424 -16.37 -14.93 -16.46
CA LYS A 424 -15.76 -13.62 -16.14
C LYS A 424 -15.62 -13.35 -14.64
N GLY A 425 -16.02 -14.29 -13.79
CA GLY A 425 -16.02 -14.14 -12.33
C GLY A 425 -17.36 -14.49 -11.69
N SER A 426 -17.64 -13.90 -10.53
CA SER A 426 -18.80 -14.22 -9.70
C SER A 426 -19.78 -13.06 -9.59
N LYS A 427 -21.05 -13.42 -9.47
CA LYS A 427 -22.15 -12.53 -9.12
C LYS A 427 -22.79 -13.06 -7.83
N PHE A 428 -23.11 -12.18 -6.88
CA PHE A 428 -23.74 -12.60 -5.63
C PHE A 428 -24.64 -11.51 -5.04
N VAL A 429 -25.57 -11.91 -4.18
CA VAL A 429 -26.46 -11.01 -3.44
C VAL A 429 -26.08 -11.02 -1.96
N LEU A 430 -25.77 -9.86 -1.41
CA LEU A 430 -25.45 -9.63 0.00
C LEU A 430 -26.46 -8.64 0.58
N ASP A 431 -27.25 -9.06 1.56
CA ASP A 431 -28.34 -8.30 2.18
C ASP A 431 -29.25 -7.62 1.14
N GLY A 432 -29.79 -8.42 0.21
CA GLY A 432 -30.65 -7.96 -0.88
C GLY A 432 -29.97 -7.16 -1.98
N LYS A 433 -28.65 -6.88 -1.89
CA LYS A 433 -27.92 -6.11 -2.90
C LYS A 433 -26.97 -6.96 -3.74
N GLU A 434 -27.07 -6.79 -5.04
CA GLU A 434 -26.27 -7.50 -6.03
C GLU A 434 -24.86 -6.87 -6.21
N TYR A 435 -23.84 -7.73 -6.19
CA TYR A 435 -22.45 -7.39 -6.45
C TYR A 435 -21.86 -8.30 -7.53
N LYS A 436 -20.87 -7.78 -8.26
CA LYS A 436 -20.13 -8.50 -9.30
C LYS A 436 -18.63 -8.33 -9.05
N ILE A 437 -17.89 -9.43 -9.16
CA ILE A 437 -16.44 -9.48 -9.00
C ILE A 437 -15.81 -10.35 -10.06
N SER A 438 -14.55 -10.07 -10.41
CA SER A 438 -13.76 -10.86 -11.36
C SER A 438 -13.22 -12.17 -10.77
N LEU A 439 -13.47 -12.43 -9.48
CA LEU A 439 -12.95 -13.60 -8.77
C LEU A 439 -13.94 -14.75 -8.81
N LEU A 440 -13.44 -15.98 -8.82
CA LEU A 440 -14.22 -17.22 -8.75
C LEU A 440 -14.09 -17.89 -7.39
N GLY A 441 -15.08 -18.73 -7.05
CA GLY A 441 -15.09 -19.55 -5.83
C GLY A 441 -15.81 -18.89 -4.66
N LYS A 442 -16.57 -19.71 -3.91
CA LYS A 442 -17.41 -19.24 -2.78
C LYS A 442 -16.60 -18.54 -1.70
N HIS A 443 -15.39 -19.04 -1.42
CA HIS A 443 -14.49 -18.43 -0.46
C HIS A 443 -14.09 -17.00 -0.84
N ASN A 444 -13.95 -16.69 -2.14
CA ASN A 444 -13.68 -15.33 -2.60
C ASN A 444 -14.92 -14.44 -2.52
N ILE A 445 -16.12 -14.99 -2.70
CA ILE A 445 -17.37 -14.28 -2.42
C ILE A 445 -17.45 -13.92 -0.93
N SER A 446 -17.20 -14.86 -0.02
CA SER A 446 -17.18 -14.60 1.43
C SER A 446 -16.13 -13.54 1.80
N ASN A 447 -14.90 -13.66 1.29
CA ASN A 447 -13.84 -12.66 1.51
C ASN A 447 -14.25 -11.27 1.00
N THR A 448 -14.94 -11.21 -0.14
CA THR A 448 -15.43 -9.96 -0.72
C THR A 448 -16.56 -9.37 0.10
N ALA A 449 -17.53 -10.19 0.54
CA ALA A 449 -18.64 -9.75 1.36
C ALA A 449 -18.16 -9.14 2.69
N ILE A 450 -17.19 -9.79 3.34
CA ILE A 450 -16.51 -9.24 4.54
C ILE A 450 -15.89 -7.87 4.25
N ALA A 451 -15.18 -7.74 3.12
CA ALA A 451 -14.53 -6.50 2.72
C ALA A 451 -15.55 -5.38 2.39
N ILE A 452 -16.70 -5.72 1.79
CA ILE A 452 -17.79 -4.79 1.50
C ILE A 452 -18.40 -4.26 2.80
N GLU A 453 -18.68 -5.11 3.78
CA GLU A 453 -19.24 -4.64 5.06
C GLU A 453 -18.26 -3.77 5.85
N LEU A 454 -16.96 -4.09 5.82
CA LEU A 454 -15.93 -3.19 6.33
C LEU A 454 -15.92 -1.84 5.59
N ALA A 455 -15.99 -1.86 4.25
CA ALA A 455 -16.01 -0.64 3.44
C ALA A 455 -17.24 0.24 3.74
N LYS A 456 -18.42 -0.36 3.88
CA LYS A 456 -19.64 0.34 4.32
C LYS A 456 -19.46 0.94 5.72
N LYS A 457 -18.86 0.20 6.66
CA LYS A 457 -18.57 0.68 8.01
C LYS A 457 -17.64 1.91 8.01
N ILE A 458 -16.63 1.92 7.14
CA ILE A 458 -15.72 3.07 6.91
C ILE A 458 -16.43 4.23 6.17
N GLY A 459 -17.64 3.98 5.63
CA GLY A 459 -18.48 4.97 4.96
C GLY A 459 -18.12 5.17 3.50
N LEU A 460 -17.69 4.11 2.79
CA LEU A 460 -17.58 4.15 1.33
C LEU A 460 -18.99 4.22 0.72
N THR A 461 -19.14 5.02 -0.34
CA THR A 461 -20.39 5.04 -1.10
C THR A 461 -20.52 3.79 -1.96
N ASP A 462 -21.74 3.53 -2.44
CA ASP A 462 -22.00 2.40 -3.32
C ASP A 462 -21.22 2.49 -4.63
N GLU A 463 -21.04 3.70 -5.17
CA GLU A 463 -20.23 3.97 -6.36
C GLU A 463 -18.75 3.67 -6.10
N GLU A 464 -18.22 4.09 -4.94
CA GLU A 464 -16.84 3.80 -4.54
C GLU A 464 -16.62 2.29 -4.38
N ILE A 465 -17.55 1.57 -3.75
CA ILE A 465 -17.49 0.11 -3.61
C ILE A 465 -17.50 -0.56 -4.98
N GLN A 466 -18.45 -0.21 -5.87
CA GLN A 466 -18.51 -0.80 -7.21
C GLN A 466 -17.25 -0.50 -8.04
N SER A 467 -16.70 0.71 -7.92
CA SER A 467 -15.44 1.06 -8.56
C SER A 467 -14.28 0.20 -8.03
N GLY A 468 -14.15 0.09 -6.71
CA GLY A 468 -13.11 -0.72 -6.07
C GLY A 468 -13.21 -2.22 -6.39
N LEU A 469 -14.43 -2.76 -6.55
CA LEU A 469 -14.63 -4.16 -6.94
C LEU A 469 -14.19 -4.46 -8.38
N LYS A 470 -14.29 -3.49 -9.29
CA LYS A 470 -13.84 -3.64 -10.69
C LYS A 470 -12.32 -3.66 -10.83
N GLU A 471 -11.63 -2.94 -9.94
CA GLU A 471 -10.16 -2.77 -9.97
C GLU A 471 -9.40 -3.80 -9.14
N ILE A 472 -10.07 -4.85 -8.63
CA ILE A 472 -9.43 -5.87 -7.81
C ILE A 472 -8.28 -6.52 -8.57
N LYS A 473 -7.08 -6.41 -8.01
CA LYS A 473 -5.87 -7.10 -8.45
C LYS A 473 -5.38 -8.01 -7.34
N ILE A 474 -5.53 -9.31 -7.56
CA ILE A 474 -5.10 -10.34 -6.61
C ILE A 474 -3.63 -10.67 -6.82
N SER A 475 -2.94 -10.93 -5.72
CA SER A 475 -1.58 -11.44 -5.69
C SER A 475 -1.45 -12.76 -6.49
N ASN A 476 -0.32 -12.96 -7.16
CA ASN A 476 -0.07 -14.14 -7.99
C ASN A 476 -0.30 -15.47 -7.24
N MET A 477 -0.63 -16.52 -8.01
CA MET A 477 -0.78 -17.90 -7.50
C MET A 477 -1.91 -18.08 -6.47
N ARG A 478 -2.97 -17.27 -6.58
CA ARG A 478 -4.19 -17.35 -5.76
C ARG A 478 -5.39 -17.52 -6.68
N PHE A 479 -5.69 -18.77 -7.02
CA PHE A 479 -6.70 -19.14 -8.03
C PHE A 479 -6.56 -18.34 -9.34
N GLN A 480 -5.32 -18.14 -9.80
CA GLN A 480 -4.99 -17.29 -10.93
C GLN A 480 -5.20 -18.04 -12.25
N GLU A 481 -6.08 -17.54 -13.12
CA GLU A 481 -6.26 -18.07 -14.47
C GLU A 481 -5.11 -17.64 -15.41
N ILE A 482 -4.51 -18.62 -16.08
CA ILE A 482 -3.45 -18.44 -17.07
C ILE A 482 -3.86 -19.23 -18.32
N LYS A 483 -4.09 -18.53 -19.43
CA LYS A 483 -4.44 -19.15 -20.71
C LYS A 483 -3.18 -19.49 -21.50
N ILE A 484 -3.05 -20.73 -21.94
CA ILE A 484 -1.94 -21.21 -22.78
C ILE A 484 -2.55 -21.98 -23.95
N GLY A 485 -2.55 -21.38 -25.13
CA GLY A 485 -3.34 -21.90 -26.25
C GLY A 485 -4.84 -21.95 -25.89
N GLU A 486 -5.47 -23.10 -26.11
CA GLU A 486 -6.88 -23.37 -25.76
C GLU A 486 -7.07 -23.86 -24.30
N ASP A 487 -5.97 -24.15 -23.60
CA ASP A 487 -5.97 -24.68 -22.25
C ASP A 487 -5.98 -23.55 -21.20
N ILE A 488 -6.65 -23.80 -20.08
CA ILE A 488 -6.71 -22.89 -18.93
C ILE A 488 -5.99 -23.52 -17.75
N TYR A 489 -4.96 -22.88 -17.25
CA TYR A 489 -4.27 -23.25 -16.02
C TYR A 489 -4.77 -22.37 -14.87
N ILE A 490 -5.27 -22.99 -13.81
CA ILE A 490 -5.65 -22.31 -12.57
C ILE A 490 -4.49 -22.49 -11.59
N ASN A 491 -3.68 -21.45 -11.44
CA ASN A 491 -2.53 -21.45 -10.55
C ASN A 491 -2.93 -21.02 -9.13
N ASP A 492 -3.00 -21.99 -8.23
CA ASP A 492 -3.26 -21.81 -6.79
C ASP A 492 -2.17 -22.49 -5.93
N ALA A 493 -0.92 -22.40 -6.40
CA ALA A 493 0.24 -23.11 -5.86
C ALA A 493 1.09 -22.28 -4.85
N TYR A 494 0.52 -21.23 -4.25
CA TYR A 494 1.25 -20.47 -3.22
C TYR A 494 1.25 -21.16 -1.86
N ASN A 495 0.08 -21.63 -1.41
CA ASN A 495 -0.04 -22.37 -0.16
C ASN A 495 -1.16 -23.42 -0.27
N ALA A 496 -1.05 -24.48 0.52
CA ALA A 496 -2.04 -25.53 0.59
C ALA A 496 -2.29 -25.98 2.03
N SER A 497 -3.55 -26.33 2.26
CA SER A 497 -4.11 -26.91 3.47
C SER A 497 -5.34 -27.71 3.04
N PRO A 498 -5.81 -28.68 3.83
CA PRO A 498 -6.97 -29.51 3.46
C PRO A 498 -8.18 -28.64 3.10
N THR A 499 -8.48 -27.66 3.94
CA THR A 499 -9.57 -26.69 3.72
C THR A 499 -9.40 -25.92 2.41
N SER A 500 -8.21 -25.39 2.11
CA SER A 500 -8.00 -24.64 0.86
C SER A 500 -8.03 -25.54 -0.37
N MET A 501 -7.52 -26.78 -0.28
CA MET A 501 -7.57 -27.75 -1.38
C MET A 501 -9.00 -28.08 -1.76
N LYS A 502 -9.84 -28.41 -0.78
CA LYS A 502 -11.26 -28.69 -0.99
C LYS A 502 -11.98 -27.50 -1.63
N ALA A 503 -11.70 -26.27 -1.17
CA ALA A 503 -12.28 -25.06 -1.75
C ALA A 503 -11.90 -24.84 -3.25
N ALA A 504 -10.65 -25.11 -3.62
CA ALA A 504 -10.21 -25.01 -5.02
C ALA A 504 -10.82 -26.12 -5.89
N ILE A 505 -10.91 -27.34 -5.35
CA ILE A 505 -11.57 -28.49 -5.98
C ILE A 505 -13.05 -28.21 -6.23
N ASP A 506 -13.77 -27.69 -5.24
CA ASP A 506 -15.20 -27.35 -5.36
C ASP A 506 -15.42 -26.27 -6.40
N THR A 507 -14.56 -25.25 -6.40
CA THR A 507 -14.63 -24.19 -7.42
C THR A 507 -14.48 -24.80 -8.81
N LEU A 508 -13.41 -25.57 -9.07
CA LEU A 508 -13.19 -26.26 -10.34
C LEU A 508 -14.36 -27.20 -10.71
N ASN A 509 -14.93 -27.88 -9.72
CA ASN A 509 -16.04 -28.80 -9.93
C ASN A 509 -17.31 -28.09 -10.43
N GLU A 510 -17.58 -26.87 -9.96
CA GLU A 510 -18.76 -26.07 -10.34
C GLU A 510 -18.60 -25.33 -11.69
N ILE A 511 -17.38 -24.92 -12.06
CA ILE A 511 -17.09 -24.10 -13.27
C ILE A 511 -16.48 -24.91 -14.43
N TYR A 512 -16.39 -24.35 -15.65
CA TYR A 512 -15.81 -24.99 -16.84
C TYR A 512 -16.40 -26.38 -17.17
N ASN A 513 -17.73 -26.51 -17.08
CA ASN A 513 -18.42 -27.79 -17.28
C ASN A 513 -18.33 -28.33 -18.72
N ASP A 514 -17.92 -27.49 -19.66
CA ASP A 514 -17.66 -27.75 -21.06
C ASP A 514 -16.23 -28.22 -21.35
N LYS A 515 -15.28 -28.08 -20.40
CA LYS A 515 -13.87 -28.44 -20.59
C LYS A 515 -13.46 -29.73 -19.88
N TYR A 516 -12.35 -30.32 -20.32
CA TYR A 516 -11.77 -31.51 -19.70
C TYR A 516 -11.00 -31.13 -18.42
N LYS A 517 -11.61 -31.40 -17.26
CA LYS A 517 -11.08 -30.96 -15.95
C LYS A 517 -10.00 -31.90 -15.41
N ILE A 518 -8.85 -31.34 -15.05
CA ILE A 518 -7.71 -32.03 -14.46
C ILE A 518 -7.30 -31.29 -13.17
N ALA A 519 -7.01 -32.03 -12.11
CA ALA A 519 -6.42 -31.48 -10.88
C ALA A 519 -5.01 -32.03 -10.69
N ILE A 520 -4.04 -31.15 -10.51
CA ILE A 520 -2.65 -31.46 -10.20
C ILE A 520 -2.38 -30.99 -8.77
N LEU A 521 -2.23 -31.94 -7.86
CA LEU A 521 -2.11 -31.69 -6.43
C LEU A 521 -0.73 -32.10 -5.92
N GLY A 522 -0.07 -31.17 -5.23
CA GLY A 522 1.22 -31.38 -4.59
C GLY A 522 1.13 -31.47 -3.07
N ASP A 523 2.25 -31.74 -2.41
CA ASP A 523 2.34 -31.80 -0.95
C ASP A 523 1.75 -30.56 -0.25
N MET A 524 0.98 -30.82 0.81
CA MET A 524 0.62 -29.86 1.85
C MET A 524 1.64 -29.93 2.99
N LEU A 525 2.28 -28.81 3.30
CA LEU A 525 3.29 -28.71 4.36
C LEU A 525 2.69 -28.15 5.66
N GLU A 526 3.44 -28.23 6.77
CA GLU A 526 3.08 -27.68 8.09
C GLU A 526 1.85 -28.32 8.79
N LEU A 527 1.52 -29.57 8.44
CA LEU A 527 0.37 -30.30 8.98
C LEU A 527 0.68 -31.21 10.19
N GLY A 528 1.95 -31.32 10.58
CA GLY A 528 2.40 -32.13 11.71
C GLY A 528 2.27 -33.65 11.48
N GLU A 529 2.12 -34.41 12.57
CA GLU A 529 2.19 -35.88 12.55
C GLU A 529 1.09 -36.54 11.69
N ASN A 530 -0.08 -35.91 11.58
CA ASN A 530 -1.22 -36.42 10.81
C ASN A 530 -1.19 -35.98 9.33
N GLU A 531 -0.06 -35.50 8.82
CA GLU A 531 0.05 -34.98 7.45
C GLU A 531 -0.48 -35.96 6.40
N VAL A 532 -0.18 -37.26 6.52
CA VAL A 532 -0.61 -38.27 5.54
C VAL A 532 -2.13 -38.44 5.54
N ASP A 533 -2.77 -38.46 6.71
CA ASP A 533 -4.22 -38.61 6.83
C ASP A 533 -4.97 -37.43 6.20
N TYR A 534 -4.44 -36.22 6.36
CA TYR A 534 -4.99 -35.03 5.71
C TYR A 534 -4.90 -35.09 4.18
N HIS A 535 -3.82 -35.65 3.63
CA HIS A 535 -3.73 -35.86 2.18
C HIS A 535 -4.75 -36.92 1.72
N ILE A 536 -4.88 -38.03 2.45
CA ILE A 536 -5.88 -39.07 2.17
C ILE A 536 -7.31 -38.50 2.21
N ASP A 537 -7.62 -37.63 3.16
CA ASP A 537 -8.90 -36.93 3.26
C ASP A 537 -9.20 -36.10 2.00
N VAL A 538 -8.21 -35.37 1.46
CA VAL A 538 -8.36 -34.65 0.18
C VAL A 538 -8.57 -35.63 -0.99
N LEU A 539 -7.86 -36.76 -1.03
CA LEU A 539 -8.05 -37.77 -2.08
C LEU A 539 -9.46 -38.38 -2.03
N ASN A 540 -9.96 -38.71 -0.84
CA ASN A 540 -11.32 -39.17 -0.63
C ASN A 540 -12.34 -38.11 -1.05
N TYR A 541 -12.08 -36.83 -0.75
CA TYR A 541 -12.95 -35.71 -1.14
C TYR A 541 -13.10 -35.53 -2.65
N LEU A 542 -12.18 -36.05 -3.46
CA LEU A 542 -12.26 -35.98 -4.91
C LEU A 542 -13.22 -37.02 -5.50
N LEU A 543 -13.55 -38.10 -4.78
CA LEU A 543 -14.27 -39.28 -5.28
C LEU A 543 -15.59 -38.95 -5.99
N ASP A 544 -16.35 -38.00 -5.46
CA ASP A 544 -17.65 -37.57 -5.99
C ASP A 544 -17.57 -36.36 -6.95
N LYS A 545 -16.38 -35.86 -7.24
CA LYS A 545 -16.16 -34.66 -8.05
C LYS A 545 -16.09 -34.99 -9.54
N LYS A 546 -16.60 -34.08 -10.37
CA LYS A 546 -16.61 -34.15 -11.85
C LYS A 546 -15.25 -33.79 -12.46
N ILE A 547 -14.16 -34.21 -11.83
CA ILE A 547 -12.78 -34.01 -12.29
C ILE A 547 -12.32 -35.32 -12.92
N LYS A 548 -11.83 -35.27 -14.17
CA LYS A 548 -11.56 -36.47 -14.98
C LYS A 548 -10.24 -37.13 -14.64
N LEU A 549 -9.20 -36.35 -14.38
CA LEU A 549 -7.89 -36.85 -14.01
C LEU A 549 -7.36 -36.09 -12.80
N ILE A 550 -6.73 -36.83 -11.88
CA ILE A 550 -6.08 -36.31 -10.69
C ILE A 550 -4.62 -36.74 -10.74
N TYR A 551 -3.72 -35.77 -10.90
CA TYR A 551 -2.28 -35.98 -10.93
C TYR A 551 -1.68 -35.54 -9.59
N LEU A 552 -0.87 -36.41 -9.02
CA LEU A 552 -0.32 -36.28 -7.68
C LEU A 552 1.20 -36.17 -7.75
N TYR A 553 1.77 -35.24 -6.99
CA TYR A 553 3.20 -34.99 -6.95
C TYR A 553 3.68 -34.71 -5.51
N GLY A 554 4.89 -35.18 -5.18
CA GLY A 554 5.50 -34.97 -3.87
C GLY A 554 5.47 -36.20 -2.97
N GLU A 555 6.34 -36.20 -1.96
CA GLU A 555 6.61 -37.37 -1.13
C GLU A 555 5.43 -37.70 -0.21
N ARG A 556 4.77 -36.68 0.35
CA ARG A 556 3.60 -36.87 1.23
C ARG A 556 2.42 -37.36 0.43
N MET A 557 2.20 -36.76 -0.75
CA MET A 557 1.15 -37.17 -1.66
C MET A 557 1.36 -38.61 -2.17
N LYS A 558 2.62 -39.04 -2.38
CA LYS A 558 2.94 -40.44 -2.70
C LYS A 558 2.51 -41.41 -1.60
N LYS A 559 2.88 -41.13 -0.35
CA LYS A 559 2.50 -41.97 0.80
C LYS A 559 0.98 -42.08 0.91
N ALA A 560 0.29 -40.94 0.79
CA ALA A 560 -1.18 -40.90 0.82
C ALA A 560 -1.81 -41.68 -0.33
N TYR A 561 -1.29 -41.53 -1.55
CA TYR A 561 -1.73 -42.26 -2.74
C TYR A 561 -1.59 -43.78 -2.57
N ASP A 562 -0.44 -44.25 -2.08
CA ASP A 562 -0.18 -45.69 -1.88
C ASP A 562 -1.12 -46.32 -0.85
N ILE A 563 -1.52 -45.57 0.18
CA ILE A 563 -2.52 -46.01 1.16
C ILE A 563 -3.92 -45.98 0.55
N PHE A 564 -4.28 -44.86 -0.09
CA PHE A 564 -5.59 -44.66 -0.71
C PHE A 564 -5.92 -45.74 -1.75
N MET A 565 -4.98 -46.03 -2.67
CA MET A 565 -5.20 -46.98 -3.77
C MET A 565 -5.34 -48.44 -3.31
N LYS A 566 -4.80 -48.83 -2.13
CA LYS A 566 -5.01 -50.19 -1.58
C LYS A 566 -6.49 -50.50 -1.36
N SER A 567 -7.28 -49.48 -1.01
CA SER A 567 -8.72 -49.61 -0.76
C SER A 567 -9.60 -49.23 -1.96
N LYS A 568 -8.98 -48.79 -3.07
CA LYS A 568 -9.63 -48.15 -4.23
C LYS A 568 -9.00 -48.61 -5.54
N SER A 569 -8.72 -49.90 -5.68
CA SER A 569 -7.98 -50.47 -6.83
C SER A 569 -8.57 -50.18 -8.22
N GLU A 570 -9.83 -49.71 -8.29
CA GLU A 570 -10.53 -49.37 -9.54
C GLU A 570 -10.61 -47.86 -9.82
N GLU A 571 -9.96 -47.00 -9.01
CA GLU A 571 -9.95 -45.54 -9.22
C GLU A 571 -8.90 -45.11 -10.25
N TYR A 572 -9.13 -45.48 -11.53
CA TYR A 572 -8.23 -45.23 -12.67
C TYR A 572 -7.97 -43.75 -13.00
N ARG A 573 -8.60 -42.82 -12.28
CA ARG A 573 -8.42 -41.38 -12.49
C ARG A 573 -7.29 -40.76 -11.65
N PHE A 574 -6.75 -41.47 -10.65
CA PHE A 574 -5.65 -40.97 -9.81
C PHE A 574 -4.29 -41.51 -10.27
N TRP A 575 -3.35 -40.60 -10.53
CA TRP A 575 -2.02 -40.92 -11.05
C TRP A 575 -0.95 -40.20 -10.24
N TYR A 576 0.00 -40.94 -9.69
CA TYR A 576 1.20 -40.37 -9.10
C TYR A 576 2.31 -40.22 -10.14
N TYR A 577 2.96 -39.06 -10.15
CA TYR A 577 4.15 -38.82 -10.96
C TYR A 577 5.36 -38.51 -10.07
N PRO A 578 6.53 -39.13 -10.33
CA PRO A 578 7.75 -38.83 -9.59
C PRO A 578 8.38 -37.49 -10.00
N THR A 579 8.05 -36.97 -11.19
CA THR A 579 8.64 -35.75 -11.76
C THR A 579 7.57 -34.85 -12.38
N LYS A 580 7.83 -33.54 -12.41
CA LYS A 580 6.94 -32.55 -13.05
C LYS A 580 6.92 -32.72 -14.57
N GLU A 581 8.05 -33.11 -15.15
CA GLU A 581 8.21 -33.38 -16.58
C GLU A 581 7.30 -34.54 -17.03
N GLY A 582 7.15 -35.57 -16.19
CA GLY A 582 6.23 -36.67 -16.47
C GLY A 582 4.76 -36.23 -16.50
N ILE A 583 4.39 -35.27 -15.65
CA ILE A 583 3.06 -34.65 -15.67
C ILE A 583 2.85 -33.88 -16.98
N VAL A 584 3.82 -33.04 -17.37
CA VAL A 584 3.77 -32.25 -18.61
C VAL A 584 3.63 -33.15 -19.84
N GLU A 585 4.40 -34.23 -19.92
CA GLU A 585 4.31 -35.18 -21.04
C GLU A 585 2.95 -35.87 -21.10
N SER A 586 2.38 -36.23 -19.95
CA SER A 586 1.03 -36.79 -19.88
C SER A 586 -0.04 -35.79 -20.35
N LEU A 587 0.08 -34.51 -19.99
CA LEU A 587 -0.84 -33.46 -20.43
C LEU A 587 -0.81 -33.25 -21.96
N LYS A 588 0.37 -33.36 -22.59
CA LYS A 588 0.52 -33.25 -24.05
C LYS A 588 -0.22 -34.34 -24.82
N ASN A 589 -0.36 -35.52 -24.23
CA ASN A 589 -1.09 -36.64 -24.85
C ASN A 589 -2.61 -36.45 -24.85
N ILE A 590 -3.13 -35.47 -24.09
CA ILE A 590 -4.57 -35.17 -24.03
C ILE A 590 -4.90 -34.08 -25.05
N ARG A 591 -5.65 -34.45 -26.09
CA ARG A 591 -6.00 -33.56 -27.22
C ARG A 591 -7.27 -32.71 -27.00
N MET A 592 -8.00 -32.95 -25.92
CA MET A 592 -9.17 -32.13 -25.56
C MET A 592 -8.72 -30.79 -24.99
N GLU A 593 -9.59 -29.77 -25.05
CA GLU A 593 -9.39 -28.52 -24.31
C GLU A 593 -9.47 -28.79 -22.81
N LYS A 594 -8.43 -28.42 -22.07
CA LYS A 594 -8.30 -28.73 -20.66
C LYS A 594 -8.50 -27.50 -19.80
N VAL A 595 -8.99 -27.75 -18.59
CA VAL A 595 -8.76 -26.85 -17.47
C VAL A 595 -8.00 -27.60 -16.39
N ILE A 596 -6.89 -27.01 -15.94
CA ILE A 596 -5.89 -27.67 -15.12
C ILE A 596 -5.70 -26.86 -13.84
N LEU A 597 -6.14 -27.40 -12.70
CA LEU A 597 -5.87 -26.81 -11.39
C LEU A 597 -4.49 -27.24 -10.89
N LEU A 598 -3.65 -26.28 -10.50
CA LEU A 598 -2.37 -26.52 -9.85
C LEU A 598 -2.46 -26.06 -8.39
N LYS A 599 -2.32 -26.98 -7.44
CA LYS A 599 -2.38 -26.63 -6.02
C LYS A 599 -1.41 -27.42 -5.15
N ALA A 600 -0.58 -26.70 -4.41
CA ALA A 600 0.40 -27.26 -3.47
C ALA A 600 0.88 -26.17 -2.51
N SER A 601 1.60 -26.57 -1.46
CA SER A 601 2.38 -25.63 -0.64
C SER A 601 3.57 -25.06 -1.44
N ARG A 602 4.03 -23.86 -1.07
CA ARG A 602 5.09 -23.11 -1.80
C ARG A 602 6.35 -23.94 -2.06
N GLY A 603 6.77 -24.74 -1.09
CA GLY A 603 8.00 -25.54 -1.18
C GLY A 603 8.02 -26.53 -2.33
N THR A 604 6.86 -26.92 -2.86
CA THR A 604 6.71 -27.84 -3.99
C THR A 604 7.01 -27.15 -5.34
N ALA A 605 6.84 -25.83 -5.42
CA ALA A 605 6.98 -25.01 -6.63
C ALA A 605 6.20 -25.59 -7.84
N LEU A 606 4.96 -26.04 -7.61
CA LEU A 606 4.17 -26.77 -8.62
C LEU A 606 3.88 -25.91 -9.86
N GLU A 607 3.94 -24.58 -9.74
CA GLU A 607 3.77 -23.64 -10.85
C GLU A 607 4.83 -23.79 -11.95
N ASP A 608 5.96 -24.47 -11.69
CA ASP A 608 6.97 -24.74 -12.72
C ASP A 608 6.43 -25.58 -13.88
N ILE A 609 5.36 -26.35 -13.66
CA ILE A 609 4.65 -27.10 -14.73
C ILE A 609 4.14 -26.16 -15.83
N ILE A 610 3.82 -24.90 -15.50
CA ILE A 610 3.33 -23.91 -16.47
C ILE A 610 4.47 -23.40 -17.37
N LYS A 611 5.71 -23.44 -16.87
CA LYS A 611 6.89 -22.87 -17.55
C LYS A 611 7.58 -23.85 -18.51
N GLN A 612 7.35 -25.15 -18.31
CA GLN A 612 7.88 -26.25 -19.12
C GLN A 612 6.99 -26.53 -20.32
#